data_AF-A0A2N1R275-F1
#
_entry.id   AF-A0A2N1R275-F1
#
_cell.length_a   1.000
_cell.length_b   1.000
_cell.length_c   1.000
_cell.angle_alpha   90.00
_cell.angle_beta   90.00
_cell.angle_gamma   90.00
#
_symmetry.space_group_name_H-M   'P 1'
#
loop_
_entity.id
_entity.type
_entity.pdbx_description
1 polymer ?
#
loop_
_entity_poly.entity_id
_entity_poly.type
_entity_poly.pdbx_seq_one_letter_code
_entity_poly.pdbx_strand_id
1 'polypeptide(L)'
;FFELLFGIALGLKKAQKPGGKLDKGTSFVTMIIYGMPSWWLAMMLILFFVYGLKWFPSGGISSVPTPEGFMYLVDRIWHMVLPIMTLVILGFWSLSFVVRNVVLGILQEDYIMSARARGVPENKVLFGHTLRTAAPPLVTMALLSLLASLSGAIIFEGIFSWPGLGNLYWVAVQQNDIPVLMGDLAITTGIYQAGLVLLDLIYGFLDPRIKVGGKA
;
A
#
# COMPACT_ATOMS: atom_id res chain seq x y z
N PHE A 1 2.23 2.26 3.29
CA PHE A 1 3.04 1.56 4.31
C PHE A 1 2.25 0.52 5.12
N PHE A 2 1.23 0.92 5.90
CA PHE A 2 0.46 -0.03 6.74
C PHE A 2 -0.16 -1.18 5.93
N GLU A 3 -0.71 -0.90 4.75
CA GLU A 3 -1.23 -1.90 3.83
C GLU A 3 -0.19 -2.96 3.42
N LEU A 4 1.09 -2.57 3.31
CA LEU A 4 2.19 -3.47 2.94
C LEU A 4 2.49 -4.45 4.07
N LEU A 5 2.64 -3.94 5.29
CA LEU A 5 2.91 -4.77 6.47
C LEU A 5 1.82 -5.81 6.66
N PHE A 6 0.57 -5.36 6.69
CA PHE A 6 -0.55 -6.27 6.89
C PHE A 6 -0.72 -7.19 5.69
N GLY A 7 -0.62 -6.67 4.46
CA GLY A 7 -0.88 -7.43 3.25
C GLY A 7 0.14 -8.55 3.03
N ILE A 8 1.43 -8.27 3.27
CA ILE A 8 2.50 -9.28 3.22
C ILE A 8 2.27 -10.35 4.29
N ALA A 9 1.99 -9.94 5.54
CA ALA A 9 1.77 -10.88 6.64
C ALA A 9 0.57 -11.81 6.38
N LEU A 10 -0.56 -11.25 5.93
CA LEU A 10 -1.75 -12.04 5.60
C LEU A 10 -1.50 -12.92 4.36
N GLY A 11 -0.88 -12.37 3.31
CA GLY A 11 -0.60 -13.10 2.07
C GLY A 11 0.29 -14.32 2.29
N LEU A 12 1.36 -14.18 3.08
CA LEU A 12 2.23 -15.29 3.50
C LEU A 12 1.43 -16.35 4.26
N LYS A 13 0.60 -15.93 5.22
CA LYS A 13 -0.23 -16.86 6.01
C LYS A 13 -1.26 -17.61 5.15
N LYS A 14 -1.84 -16.96 4.14
CA LYS A 14 -2.77 -17.60 3.18
C LYS A 14 -2.05 -18.64 2.32
N ALA A 15 -0.84 -18.34 1.85
CA ALA A 15 -0.08 -19.23 0.98
C ALA A 15 0.36 -20.54 1.66
N GLN A 16 0.50 -20.56 2.99
CA GLN A 16 0.83 -21.77 3.77
C GLN A 16 -0.27 -22.83 3.74
N LYS A 17 -1.54 -22.44 3.63
CA LYS A 17 -2.69 -23.37 3.59
C LYS A 17 -3.65 -23.00 2.47
N PRO A 18 -3.27 -23.26 1.21
CA PRO A 18 -4.10 -22.93 0.05
C PRO A 18 -5.46 -23.62 0.15
N GLY A 19 -6.54 -22.90 -0.14
CA GLY A 19 -7.91 -23.43 -0.07
C GLY A 19 -8.46 -23.60 1.35
N GLY A 20 -7.71 -23.23 2.39
CA GLY A 20 -8.20 -23.18 3.76
C GLY A 20 -9.28 -22.10 3.97
N LYS A 21 -9.95 -22.12 5.13
CA LYS A 21 -11.02 -21.14 5.46
C LYS A 21 -10.53 -19.69 5.39
N LEU A 22 -9.31 -19.43 5.85
CA LEU A 22 -8.70 -18.10 5.82
C LEU A 22 -8.44 -17.66 4.37
N ASP A 23 -7.92 -18.53 3.52
CA ASP A 23 -7.68 -18.23 2.09
C ASP A 23 -8.99 -17.95 1.34
N LYS A 24 -9.99 -18.82 1.50
CA LYS A 24 -11.32 -18.66 0.88
C LYS A 24 -12.05 -17.40 1.37
N GLY A 25 -12.12 -17.21 2.68
CA GLY A 25 -12.84 -16.08 3.28
C GLY A 25 -12.22 -14.73 2.91
N THR A 26 -10.90 -14.60 3.03
CA THR A 26 -10.20 -13.36 2.68
C THR A 26 -10.23 -13.08 1.18
N SER A 27 -10.15 -14.10 0.33
CA SER A 27 -10.23 -13.90 -1.12
C SER A 27 -11.63 -13.50 -1.59
N PHE A 28 -12.68 -14.01 -0.92
CA PHE A 28 -14.04 -13.55 -1.13
C PHE A 28 -14.20 -12.07 -0.76
N VAL A 29 -13.65 -11.64 0.38
CA VAL A 29 -13.63 -10.23 0.78
C VAL A 29 -12.86 -9.38 -0.23
N THR A 30 -11.69 -9.84 -0.69
CA THR A 30 -10.93 -9.14 -1.75
C THR A 30 -11.77 -8.96 -3.01
N MET A 31 -12.50 -10.00 -3.47
CA MET A 31 -13.36 -9.89 -4.66
C MET A 31 -14.46 -8.84 -4.50
N ILE A 32 -15.10 -8.77 -3.33
CA ILE A 32 -16.12 -7.75 -3.05
C ILE A 32 -15.51 -6.35 -3.12
N ILE A 33 -14.41 -6.13 -2.40
CA ILE A 33 -13.76 -4.81 -2.30
C ILE A 33 -13.23 -4.36 -3.66
N TYR A 34 -12.65 -5.28 -4.43
CA TYR A 34 -12.11 -4.98 -5.75
C TYR A 34 -13.20 -4.80 -6.83
N GLY A 35 -14.37 -5.41 -6.63
CA GLY A 35 -15.53 -5.20 -7.51
C GLY A 35 -16.20 -3.85 -7.33
N MET A 36 -15.95 -3.16 -6.21
CA MET A 36 -16.52 -1.86 -5.92
C MET A 36 -15.58 -0.72 -6.36
N PRO A 37 -16.11 0.40 -6.90
CA PRO A 37 -15.29 1.57 -7.15
C PRO A 37 -14.65 2.09 -5.85
N SER A 38 -13.35 2.37 -5.89
CA SER A 38 -12.58 2.76 -4.69
C SER A 38 -13.09 4.06 -4.05
N TRP A 39 -13.45 5.05 -4.87
CA TRP A 39 -14.08 6.30 -4.44
C TRP A 39 -15.45 6.07 -3.80
N TRP A 40 -16.23 5.12 -4.32
CA TRP A 40 -17.54 4.79 -3.78
C TRP A 40 -17.41 4.17 -2.40
N LEU A 41 -16.47 3.24 -2.22
CA LEU A 41 -16.20 2.66 -0.91
C LEU A 41 -15.78 3.72 0.10
N ALA A 42 -14.91 4.67 -0.29
CA ALA A 42 -14.52 5.78 0.57
C ALA A 42 -15.74 6.62 1.01
N MET A 43 -16.64 6.96 0.09
CA MET A 43 -17.87 7.68 0.40
C MET A 43 -18.80 6.88 1.33
N MET A 44 -18.91 5.56 1.14
CA MET A 44 -19.71 4.70 2.02
C MET A 44 -19.12 4.62 3.43
N LEU A 45 -17.80 4.57 3.57
CA LEU A 45 -17.14 4.61 4.87
C LEU A 45 -17.38 5.94 5.58
N ILE A 46 -17.38 7.07 4.87
CA ILE A 46 -17.79 8.36 5.42
C ILE A 46 -19.26 8.30 5.86
N LEU A 47 -20.18 7.86 5.00
CA LEU A 47 -21.60 7.79 5.33
C LEU A 47 -21.84 6.97 6.60
N PHE A 48 -21.18 5.82 6.72
CA PHE A 48 -21.32 4.93 7.85
C PHE A 48 -20.68 5.47 9.13
N PHE A 49 -19.40 5.87 9.08
CA PHE A 49 -18.66 6.23 10.30
C PHE A 49 -18.85 7.67 10.75
N VAL A 50 -19.04 8.60 9.82
CA VAL A 50 -19.20 10.03 10.12
C VAL A 50 -20.67 10.34 10.39
N TYR A 51 -21.57 9.93 9.49
CA TYR A 51 -22.99 10.32 9.62
C TYR A 51 -23.81 9.29 10.40
N GLY A 52 -23.55 8.00 10.23
CA GLY A 52 -24.22 6.92 10.97
C GLY A 52 -23.75 6.84 12.42
N LEU A 53 -22.48 6.47 12.63
CA LEU A 53 -21.91 6.22 13.95
C LEU A 53 -21.37 7.49 14.64
N LYS A 54 -21.03 8.53 13.87
CA LYS A 54 -20.45 9.78 14.38
C LYS A 54 -19.15 9.57 15.16
N TRP A 55 -18.36 8.59 14.74
CA TRP A 55 -17.07 8.26 15.35
C TRP A 55 -15.92 9.11 14.84
N PHE A 56 -16.02 9.63 13.62
CA PHE A 56 -14.97 10.40 12.97
C PHE A 56 -15.53 11.71 12.40
N PRO A 57 -14.67 12.73 12.24
CA PRO A 57 -15.01 13.97 11.55
C PRO A 57 -15.26 13.72 10.06
N SER A 58 -16.02 14.60 9.42
CA SER A 58 -16.38 14.50 7.99
C SER A 58 -15.22 14.80 7.04
N GLY A 59 -14.18 15.48 7.52
CA GLY A 59 -13.00 15.84 6.72
C GLY A 59 -12.17 16.93 7.36
N GLY A 60 -11.11 17.34 6.66
CA GLY A 60 -10.17 18.36 7.13
C GLY A 60 -9.07 17.82 8.06
N ILE A 61 -8.17 18.70 8.49
CA ILE A 61 -6.97 18.36 9.27
C ILE A 61 -7.09 18.61 10.77
N SER A 62 -8.11 19.37 11.18
CA SER A 62 -8.39 19.71 12.57
C SER A 62 -9.84 20.18 12.74
N SER A 63 -10.34 20.04 13.96
CA SER A 63 -11.62 20.62 14.39
C SER A 63 -11.60 22.15 14.34
N VAL A 64 -12.78 22.76 14.21
CA VAL A 64 -12.96 24.21 14.28
C VAL A 64 -13.87 24.53 15.47
N PRO A 65 -13.41 25.28 16.50
CA PRO A 65 -12.08 25.90 16.64
C PRO A 65 -10.95 24.90 16.88
N THR A 66 -9.75 25.24 16.42
CA THR A 66 -8.56 24.37 16.53
C THR A 66 -8.13 24.23 17.98
N PRO A 67 -8.05 23.00 18.53
CA PRO A 67 -7.55 22.78 19.89
C PRO A 67 -6.07 23.16 20.03
N GLU A 68 -5.67 23.64 21.21
CA GLU A 68 -4.28 23.96 21.52
C GLU A 68 -3.60 22.88 22.37
N GLY A 69 -2.26 22.89 22.41
CA GLY A 69 -1.45 21.98 23.23
C GLY A 69 -1.52 20.51 22.79
N PHE A 70 -1.55 19.57 23.75
CA PHE A 70 -1.60 18.13 23.47
C PHE A 70 -2.88 17.72 22.72
N MET A 71 -3.98 18.45 22.92
CA MET A 71 -5.27 18.16 22.29
C MET A 71 -5.24 18.39 20.77
N TYR A 72 -4.36 19.27 20.29
CA TYR A 72 -4.10 19.45 18.85
C TYR A 72 -3.61 18.16 18.18
N LEU A 73 -2.67 17.45 18.82
CA LEU A 73 -2.11 16.22 18.27
C LEU A 73 -3.16 15.11 18.24
N VAL A 74 -3.96 14.99 19.30
CA VAL A 74 -5.04 13.99 19.39
C VAL A 74 -6.10 14.26 18.32
N ASP A 75 -6.52 15.51 18.18
CA ASP A 75 -7.49 15.93 17.16
C ASP A 75 -6.98 15.64 15.74
N ARG A 76 -5.70 15.93 15.47
CA ARG A 76 -5.09 15.67 14.17
C ARG A 76 -5.02 14.18 13.84
N ILE A 77 -4.62 13.34 14.81
CA ILE A 77 -4.62 11.88 14.62
C ILE A 77 -6.04 11.40 14.37
N TRP A 78 -7.03 11.90 15.11
CA TRP A 78 -8.43 11.51 14.94
C TRP A 78 -8.96 11.83 13.53
N HIS A 79 -8.60 12.97 12.96
CA HIS A 79 -8.91 13.35 11.58
C HIS A 79 -8.19 12.47 10.54
N MET A 80 -7.00 11.94 10.86
CA MET A 80 -6.23 11.07 9.97
C MET A 80 -6.73 9.61 9.95
N VAL A 81 -7.38 9.14 11.02
CA VAL A 81 -7.72 7.72 11.19
C VAL A 81 -8.61 7.22 10.07
N LEU A 82 -9.71 7.91 9.75
CA LEU A 82 -10.65 7.43 8.72
C LEU A 82 -10.06 7.43 7.30
N PRO A 83 -9.39 8.51 6.84
CA PRO A 83 -8.67 8.50 5.56
C PRO A 83 -7.63 7.37 5.47
N ILE A 84 -6.80 7.20 6.51
CA ILE A 84 -5.76 6.15 6.53
C ILE A 84 -6.41 4.76 6.53
N MET A 85 -7.43 4.52 7.36
CA MET A 85 -8.13 3.24 7.38
C MET A 85 -8.73 2.90 6.02
N THR A 86 -9.30 3.89 5.33
CA THR A 86 -9.88 3.71 4.00
C THR A 86 -8.84 3.26 2.99
N LEU A 87 -7.70 3.96 2.93
CA LEU A 87 -6.58 3.60 2.06
C LEU A 87 -6.03 2.21 2.42
N VAL A 88 -5.85 1.94 3.71
CA VAL A 88 -5.36 0.64 4.19
C VAL A 88 -6.29 -0.49 3.81
N ILE A 89 -7.61 -0.35 4.00
CA ILE A 89 -8.59 -1.37 3.62
C ILE A 89 -8.46 -1.65 2.12
N LEU A 90 -8.49 -0.62 1.27
CA LEU A 90 -8.42 -0.78 -0.18
C LEU A 90 -7.13 -1.47 -0.65
N GLY A 91 -5.97 -1.02 -0.17
CA GLY A 91 -4.68 -1.56 -0.59
C GLY A 91 -4.38 -2.94 -0.01
N PHE A 92 -4.69 -3.16 1.26
CA PHE A 92 -4.37 -4.39 2.01
C PHE A 92 -4.92 -5.65 1.36
N TRP A 93 -6.22 -5.64 0.99
CA TRP A 93 -6.88 -6.84 0.45
C TRP A 93 -6.35 -7.24 -0.90
N SER A 94 -6.06 -6.26 -1.75
CA SER A 94 -5.43 -6.47 -3.06
C SER A 94 -4.01 -7.01 -2.89
N LEU A 95 -3.21 -6.35 -2.05
CA LEU A 95 -1.83 -6.74 -1.83
C LEU A 95 -1.71 -8.14 -1.23
N SER A 96 -2.52 -8.48 -0.23
CA SER A 96 -2.55 -9.82 0.35
C SER A 96 -2.86 -10.91 -0.68
N PHE A 97 -3.77 -10.64 -1.61
CA PHE A 97 -4.11 -11.57 -2.69
C PHE A 97 -2.94 -11.78 -3.65
N VAL A 98 -2.26 -10.70 -4.06
CA VAL A 98 -1.09 -10.78 -4.93
C VAL A 98 0.07 -11.50 -4.24
N VAL A 99 0.42 -11.12 -3.00
CA VAL A 99 1.48 -11.79 -2.23
C VAL A 99 1.19 -13.28 -2.09
N ARG A 100 -0.06 -13.64 -1.78
CA ARG A 100 -0.47 -15.05 -1.67
C ARG A 100 -0.20 -15.82 -2.96
N ASN A 101 -0.51 -15.25 -4.13
CA ASN A 101 -0.31 -15.93 -5.41
C ASN A 101 1.17 -16.06 -5.78
N VAL A 102 1.97 -15.01 -5.55
CA VAL A 102 3.42 -15.03 -5.77
C VAL A 102 4.07 -16.11 -4.88
N VAL A 103 3.76 -16.08 -3.58
CA VAL A 103 4.32 -17.04 -2.62
C VAL A 103 3.87 -18.46 -2.93
N LEU A 104 2.60 -18.67 -3.28
CA LEU A 104 2.10 -20.00 -3.63
C LEU A 104 2.80 -20.58 -4.86
N GLY A 105 3.02 -19.78 -5.90
CA GLY A 105 3.78 -20.21 -7.08
C GLY A 105 5.19 -20.65 -6.70
N ILE A 106 5.89 -19.85 -5.89
CA ILE A 106 7.25 -20.19 -5.43
C ILE A 106 7.26 -21.47 -4.59
N LEU A 107 6.26 -21.70 -3.74
CA LEU A 107 6.17 -22.91 -2.92
C LEU A 107 6.00 -24.20 -3.72
N GLN A 108 5.64 -24.10 -5.00
CA GLN A 108 5.49 -25.22 -5.93
C GLN A 108 6.76 -25.51 -6.75
N GLU A 109 7.82 -24.72 -6.56
CA GLU A 109 9.08 -24.90 -7.28
C GLU A 109 9.90 -26.11 -6.77
N ASP A 110 10.62 -26.76 -7.69
CA ASP A 110 11.36 -28.01 -7.43
C ASP A 110 12.44 -27.86 -6.35
N TYR A 111 13.08 -26.69 -6.26
CA TYR A 111 14.10 -26.44 -5.24
C TYR A 111 13.51 -26.32 -3.83
N ILE A 112 12.25 -25.86 -3.71
CA ILE A 112 11.52 -25.84 -2.44
C ILE A 112 11.11 -27.27 -2.05
N MET A 113 10.62 -28.06 -3.01
CA MET A 113 10.30 -29.47 -2.78
C MET A 113 11.54 -30.26 -2.35
N SER A 114 12.68 -30.01 -3.00
CA SER A 114 13.97 -30.60 -2.65
C SER A 114 14.44 -30.20 -1.25
N ALA A 115 14.27 -28.92 -0.86
CA ALA A 115 14.59 -28.46 0.48
C ALA A 115 13.72 -29.13 1.55
N ARG A 116 12.43 -29.30 1.29
CA ARG A 116 11.51 -30.04 2.19
C ARG A 116 11.87 -31.52 2.29
N ALA A 117 12.21 -32.17 1.18
CA ALA A 117 12.65 -33.57 1.16
C ALA A 117 13.93 -33.80 1.98
N ARG A 118 14.80 -32.79 2.06
CA ARG A 118 15.99 -32.79 2.93
C ARG A 118 15.71 -32.52 4.41
N GLY A 119 14.45 -32.35 4.81
CA GLY A 119 14.05 -32.11 6.20
C GLY A 119 14.26 -30.68 6.70
N VAL A 120 14.41 -29.70 5.80
CA VAL A 120 14.48 -28.28 6.20
C VAL A 120 13.14 -27.88 6.85
N PRO A 121 13.14 -27.27 8.05
CA PRO A 121 11.90 -26.90 8.73
C PRO A 121 11.13 -25.86 7.95
N GLU A 122 9.79 -25.94 7.95
CA GLU A 122 8.90 -25.11 7.14
C GLU A 122 9.12 -23.59 7.37
N ASN A 123 9.45 -23.17 8.60
CA ASN A 123 9.79 -21.78 8.88
C ASN A 123 11.04 -21.29 8.12
N LYS A 124 12.08 -22.15 7.98
CA LYS A 124 13.28 -21.81 7.19
C LYS A 124 13.04 -21.88 5.69
N VAL A 125 12.12 -22.73 5.24
CA VAL A 125 11.67 -22.76 3.85
C VAL A 125 10.96 -21.44 3.53
N LEU A 126 9.97 -21.05 4.32
CA LEU A 126 9.15 -19.86 4.12
C LEU A 126 9.96 -18.56 4.21
N PHE A 127 10.61 -18.29 5.35
CA PHE A 127 11.30 -17.01 5.55
C PHE A 127 12.67 -16.95 4.89
N GLY A 128 13.32 -18.10 4.69
CA GLY A 128 14.69 -18.16 4.15
C GLY A 128 14.73 -18.31 2.63
N HIS A 129 13.94 -19.21 2.05
CA HIS A 129 13.97 -19.51 0.62
C HIS A 129 12.86 -18.79 -0.12
N THR A 130 11.61 -19.01 0.30
CA THR A 130 10.43 -18.47 -0.40
C THR A 130 10.37 -16.95 -0.36
N LEU A 131 10.52 -16.34 0.82
CA LEU A 131 10.43 -14.88 0.97
C LEU A 131 11.60 -14.17 0.26
N ARG A 132 12.78 -14.79 0.23
CA ARG A 132 13.93 -14.27 -0.50
C ARG A 132 13.68 -14.27 -2.01
N THR A 133 13.09 -15.33 -2.55
CA THR A 133 12.70 -15.39 -3.97
C THR A 133 11.54 -14.44 -4.28
N ALA A 134 10.62 -14.22 -3.33
CA ALA A 134 9.52 -13.28 -3.47
C ALA A 134 9.94 -11.80 -3.25
N ALA A 135 11.14 -11.54 -2.72
CA ALA A 135 11.54 -10.20 -2.32
C ALA A 135 11.53 -9.19 -3.47
N PRO A 136 12.05 -9.49 -4.69
CA PRO A 136 12.05 -8.51 -5.78
C PRO A 136 10.66 -7.94 -6.12
N PRO A 137 9.63 -8.75 -6.46
CA PRO A 137 8.31 -8.19 -6.77
C PRO A 137 7.64 -7.52 -5.56
N LEU A 138 7.87 -8.02 -4.34
CA LEU A 138 7.33 -7.39 -3.13
C LEU A 138 7.92 -6.01 -2.87
N VAL A 139 9.21 -5.83 -3.15
CA VAL A 139 9.90 -4.54 -3.02
C VAL A 139 9.42 -3.56 -4.09
N THR A 140 9.20 -4.01 -5.33
CA THR A 140 8.56 -3.20 -6.37
C THR A 140 7.22 -2.66 -5.89
N MET A 141 6.35 -3.55 -5.41
CA MET A 141 5.01 -3.19 -4.95
C MET A 141 5.06 -2.25 -3.75
N ALA A 142 6.00 -2.49 -2.83
CA ALA A 142 6.19 -1.65 -1.65
C ALA A 142 6.60 -0.22 -2.01
N LEU A 143 7.57 -0.09 -2.90
CA LEU A 143 8.04 1.21 -3.33
C LEU A 143 6.98 1.94 -4.16
N LEU A 144 6.33 1.26 -5.11
CA LEU A 144 5.28 1.89 -5.93
C LEU A 144 4.08 2.33 -5.09
N SER A 145 3.68 1.54 -4.08
CA SER A 145 2.65 1.94 -3.10
C SER A 145 3.10 3.18 -2.31
N LEU A 146 4.36 3.22 -1.87
CA LEU A 146 4.91 4.39 -1.17
C LEU A 146 4.92 5.63 -2.06
N LEU A 147 5.39 5.52 -3.30
CA LEU A 147 5.41 6.62 -4.27
C LEU A 147 4.00 7.11 -4.59
N ALA A 148 3.05 6.21 -4.83
CA ALA A 148 1.65 6.56 -5.07
C ALA A 148 1.03 7.30 -3.88
N SER A 149 1.39 6.93 -2.64
CA SER A 149 0.96 7.63 -1.43
C SER A 149 1.57 9.04 -1.31
N LEU A 150 2.76 9.27 -1.87
CA LEU A 150 3.44 10.57 -1.81
C LEU A 150 3.02 11.50 -2.95
N SER A 151 2.74 10.96 -4.14
CA SER A 151 2.32 11.74 -5.31
C SER A 151 0.92 12.35 -5.21
N GLY A 152 0.18 12.05 -4.15
CA GLY A 152 -1.14 12.59 -3.89
C GLY A 152 -2.27 11.76 -4.50
N ALA A 153 -3.36 11.62 -3.76
CA ALA A 153 -4.52 10.83 -4.15
C ALA A 153 -5.69 11.75 -4.44
N ILE A 154 -5.68 12.42 -5.61
CA ILE A 154 -6.60 13.50 -6.02
C ILE A 154 -8.05 13.27 -5.55
N ILE A 155 -8.61 12.09 -5.88
CA ILE A 155 -9.99 11.76 -5.55
C ILE A 155 -10.21 11.59 -4.04
N PHE A 156 -9.30 10.89 -3.35
CA PHE A 156 -9.41 10.65 -1.91
C PHE A 156 -9.21 11.92 -1.11
N GLU A 157 -8.24 12.75 -1.49
CA GLU A 157 -8.00 14.05 -0.87
C GLU A 157 -9.19 14.98 -1.05
N GLY A 158 -9.85 14.96 -2.22
CA GLY A 158 -11.11 15.66 -2.43
C GLY A 158 -12.23 15.16 -1.52
N ILE A 159 -12.42 13.83 -1.45
CA ILE A 159 -13.48 13.20 -0.64
C ILE A 159 -13.33 13.51 0.86
N PHE A 160 -12.12 13.42 1.39
CA PHE A 160 -11.84 13.70 2.80
C PHE A 160 -11.52 15.17 3.10
N SER A 161 -11.58 16.05 2.10
CA SER A 161 -11.16 17.46 2.21
C SER A 161 -9.76 17.60 2.82
N TRP A 162 -8.84 16.71 2.42
CA TRP A 162 -7.49 16.65 2.94
C TRP A 162 -6.54 17.47 2.05
N PRO A 163 -5.75 18.40 2.61
CA PRO A 163 -4.80 19.19 1.84
C PRO A 163 -3.54 18.36 1.54
N GLY A 164 -3.42 17.87 0.31
CA GLY A 164 -2.22 17.19 -0.21
C GLY A 164 -1.87 17.64 -1.62
N LEU A 165 -0.87 17.00 -2.22
CA LEU A 165 -0.42 17.31 -3.59
C LEU A 165 -1.51 17.04 -4.63
N GLY A 166 -2.34 16.01 -4.42
CA GLY A 166 -3.44 15.72 -5.33
C GLY A 166 -4.53 16.80 -5.31
N ASN A 167 -4.85 17.31 -4.11
CA ASN A 167 -5.78 18.43 -3.97
C ASN A 167 -5.21 19.72 -4.55
N LEU A 168 -3.92 19.99 -4.32
CA LEU A 168 -3.21 21.15 -4.89
C LEU A 168 -3.24 21.12 -6.42
N TYR A 169 -2.94 19.97 -7.02
CA TYR A 169 -3.05 19.73 -8.45
C TYR A 169 -4.45 20.07 -8.96
N TRP A 170 -5.49 19.53 -8.32
CA TRP A 170 -6.88 19.76 -8.72
C TRP A 170 -7.28 21.23 -8.65
N VAL A 171 -6.92 21.93 -7.56
CA VAL A 171 -7.20 23.35 -7.39
C VAL A 171 -6.49 24.19 -8.45
N ALA A 172 -5.20 23.91 -8.72
CA ALA A 172 -4.43 24.62 -9.73
C ALA A 172 -5.01 24.46 -11.14
N VAL A 173 -5.47 23.24 -11.50
CA VAL A 173 -6.17 23.00 -12.76
C VAL A 173 -7.45 23.83 -12.86
N GLN A 174 -8.28 23.82 -11.82
CA GLN A 174 -9.56 24.55 -11.82
C GLN A 174 -9.38 26.07 -11.90
N GLN A 175 -8.30 26.60 -11.30
CA GLN A 175 -7.97 28.02 -11.31
C GLN A 175 -7.15 28.45 -12.54
N ASN A 176 -6.78 27.50 -13.42
CA ASN A 176 -5.83 27.73 -14.51
C ASN A 176 -4.49 28.35 -14.03
N ASP A 177 -4.04 27.98 -12.82
CA ASP A 177 -2.76 28.39 -12.27
C ASP A 177 -1.64 27.49 -12.82
N ILE A 178 -1.21 27.80 -14.05
CA ILE A 178 -0.19 27.03 -14.77
C ILE A 178 1.15 26.98 -14.01
N PRO A 179 1.65 28.06 -13.40
CA PRO A 179 2.89 28.00 -12.60
C PRO A 179 2.82 26.98 -11.46
N VAL A 180 1.74 26.98 -10.66
CA VAL A 180 1.59 26.02 -9.55
C VAL A 180 1.45 24.60 -10.08
N LEU A 181 0.65 24.40 -11.13
CA LEU A 181 0.48 23.11 -11.78
C LEU A 181 1.80 22.52 -12.27
N MET A 182 2.65 23.32 -12.91
CA MET A 182 3.96 22.89 -13.38
C MET A 182 4.91 22.58 -12.22
N GLY A 183 4.87 23.36 -11.14
CA GLY A 183 5.65 23.09 -9.94
C GLY A 183 5.27 21.78 -9.25
N ASP A 184 3.96 21.54 -9.09
CA ASP A 184 3.43 20.30 -8.52
C ASP A 184 3.83 19.08 -9.36
N LEU A 185 3.66 19.14 -10.69
CA LEU A 185 4.08 18.08 -11.60
C LEU A 185 5.59 17.83 -11.59
N ALA A 186 6.41 18.88 -11.50
CA ALA A 186 7.86 18.74 -11.44
C ALA A 186 8.30 18.03 -10.16
N ILE A 187 7.73 18.39 -9.00
CA ILE A 187 8.04 17.76 -7.71
C ILE A 187 7.56 16.31 -7.69
N THR A 188 6.31 16.05 -8.07
CA THR A 188 5.74 14.69 -8.07
C THR A 188 6.49 13.76 -9.02
N THR A 189 6.86 14.24 -10.22
CA THR A 189 7.70 13.50 -11.17
C THR A 189 9.09 13.26 -10.61
N GLY A 190 9.72 14.26 -9.98
CA GLY A 190 11.04 14.12 -9.36
C GLY A 190 11.07 13.09 -8.23
N ILE A 191 10.04 13.08 -7.37
CA ILE A 191 9.88 12.05 -6.32
C ILE A 191 9.75 10.66 -6.95
N TYR A 192 8.94 10.53 -8.01
CA TYR A 192 8.74 9.26 -8.69
C TYR A 192 10.02 8.72 -9.33
N GLN A 193 10.76 9.57 -10.05
CA GLN A 193 12.05 9.22 -10.64
C GLN A 193 13.09 8.85 -9.58
N ALA A 194 13.22 9.64 -8.51
CA ALA A 194 14.13 9.34 -7.41
C ALA A 194 13.79 8.00 -6.76
N GLY A 195 12.51 7.71 -6.57
CA GLY A 195 12.05 6.41 -6.10
C GLY A 195 12.46 5.27 -7.02
N LEU A 196 12.22 5.38 -8.33
CA LEU A 196 12.62 4.34 -9.28
C LEU A 196 14.14 4.10 -9.29
N VAL A 197 14.96 5.14 -9.20
CA VAL A 197 16.41 4.98 -9.04
C VAL A 197 16.74 4.23 -7.76
N LEU A 198 16.07 4.53 -6.64
CA LEU A 198 16.22 3.76 -5.41
C LEU A 198 15.80 2.29 -5.58
N LEU A 199 14.77 2.00 -6.39
CA LEU A 199 14.35 0.63 -6.70
C LEU A 199 15.47 -0.16 -7.37
N ASP A 200 16.07 0.43 -8.40
CA ASP A 200 17.12 -0.20 -9.19
C ASP A 200 18.36 -0.48 -8.32
N LEU A 201 18.70 0.46 -7.42
CA LEU A 201 19.74 0.25 -6.42
C LEU A 201 19.41 -0.91 -5.48
N ILE A 202 18.17 -0.97 -4.96
CA ILE A 202 17.73 -2.06 -4.08
C ILE A 202 17.78 -3.41 -4.80
N TYR A 203 17.42 -3.49 -6.08
CA TYR A 203 17.58 -4.72 -6.86
C TYR A 203 19.03 -5.14 -6.99
N GLY A 204 19.95 -4.20 -7.18
CA GLY A 204 21.39 -4.49 -7.17
C GLY A 204 21.88 -5.12 -5.86
N PHE A 205 21.26 -4.77 -4.72
CA PHE A 205 21.56 -5.40 -3.43
C PHE A 205 20.85 -6.75 -3.23
N LEU A 206 19.61 -6.88 -3.70
CA LEU A 206 18.79 -8.08 -3.50
C LEU A 206 19.19 -9.23 -4.43
N ASP A 207 19.62 -8.92 -5.64
CA ASP A 207 20.03 -9.92 -6.63
C ASP A 207 21.57 -9.96 -6.79
N PRO A 208 22.26 -10.93 -6.14
CA PRO A 208 23.70 -11.09 -6.27
C PRO A 208 24.15 -11.57 -7.66
N ARG A 209 23.22 -11.84 -8.59
CA ARG A 209 23.50 -12.14 -10.00
C ARG A 209 23.72 -10.88 -10.83
N ILE A 210 23.20 -9.73 -10.37
CA ILE A 210 23.43 -8.41 -10.99
C ILE A 210 24.78 -7.83 -10.49
N LYS A 211 25.81 -8.68 -10.39
CA LYS A 211 27.16 -8.20 -10.11
C LYS A 211 27.62 -7.37 -11.31
N VAL A 212 27.64 -6.06 -11.12
CA VAL A 212 28.38 -5.10 -11.94
C VAL A 212 29.86 -5.43 -11.78
N GLY A 213 30.31 -6.37 -12.62
CA GLY A 213 31.61 -7.01 -12.57
C GLY A 213 31.79 -7.95 -13.74
N GLY A 214 31.22 -7.59 -14.90
CA GLY A 214 31.67 -8.12 -16.16
C GLY A 214 33.06 -7.56 -16.43
N LYS A 215 34.10 -8.34 -16.16
CA LYS A 215 35.34 -8.18 -16.91
C LYS A 215 34.99 -8.58 -18.35
N ALA A 216 35.01 -7.59 -19.24
CA ALA A 216 35.11 -7.82 -20.68
C ALA A 216 36.41 -8.59 -20.99
#